data_AF-A0A965AVV8-F1
#
_entry.id   AF-A0A965AVV8-F1
#
_cell.length_a   1.000
_cell.length_b   1.000
_cell.length_c   1.000
_cell.angle_alpha   90.00
_cell.angle_beta   90.00
_cell.angle_gamma   90.00
#
_symmetry.space_group_name_H-M   'P 1'
#
loop_
_entity.id
_entity.type
_entity.pdbx_description
1 polymer ?
#
loop_
_entity_poly.entity_id
_entity_poly.type
_entity_poly.pdbx_seq_one_letter_code
_entity_poly.pdbx_strand_id
1 'polypeptide(L)' 'MRLAIRVKPGASRTTVGGLVGEELAVAITAQAHDGAANKA' A
#
# COMPACT_ATOMS: atom_id res chain seq x y z
N MET A 1 -5.48 17.38 6.22
CA MET A 1 -5.17 16.10 6.89
C MET A 1 -4.13 15.36 6.06
N ARG A 2 -3.10 14.76 6.66
CA ARG A 2 -2.06 13.99 5.95
C ARG A 2 -1.89 12.64 6.64
N LEU A 3 -1.79 11.57 5.86
CA LEU A 3 -1.60 10.21 6.35
C LEU A 3 -0.34 9.62 5.73
N ALA A 4 0.52 9.02 6.55
CA ALA A 4 1.66 8.26 6.06
C ALA A 4 1.22 6.83 5.72
N ILE A 5 1.55 6.36 4.53
CA ILE A 5 1.11 5.05 4.01
C ILE A 5 2.32 4.25 3.56
N ARG A 6 2.38 2.99 3.99
CA ARG A 6 3.33 1.99 3.50
C ARG A 6 2.62 1.06 2.52
N VAL A 7 2.89 1.25 1.23
CA VAL A 7 2.35 0.40 0.18
C VAL A 7 3.14 -0.92 0.12
N LYS A 8 2.42 -2.05 0.06
CA LYS A 8 2.93 -3.40 -0.16
C LYS A 8 2.39 -3.92 -1.51
N PRO A 9 3.13 -3.72 -2.61
CA PRO A 9 2.72 -4.16 -3.96
C PRO A 9 2.69 -5.68 -4.13
N GLY A 10 2.00 -6.16 -5.16
CA GLY A 10 1.97 -7.57 -5.55
C GLY A 10 1.31 -8.50 -4.52
N ALA A 11 0.44 -7.96 -3.67
CA ALA A 11 -0.29 -8.76 -2.70
C ALA A 11 -1.37 -9.62 -3.38
N SER A 12 -1.78 -10.70 -2.72
CA SER A 12 -2.86 -11.56 -3.23
C SER A 12 -4.24 -10.90 -3.21
N ARG A 13 -4.43 -9.85 -2.39
CA ARG A 13 -5.66 -9.06 -2.30
C ARG A 13 -5.37 -7.62 -1.89
N THR A 14 -6.20 -6.69 -2.34
CA THR A 14 -6.14 -5.30 -1.88
C THR A 14 -6.79 -5.21 -0.51
N THR A 15 -6.04 -4.76 0.49
CA THR A 15 -6.54 -4.61 1.85
C THR A 15 -5.77 -3.55 2.63
N VAL A 16 -6.48 -2.86 3.52
CA VAL A 16 -5.89 -1.94 4.49
C VAL A 16 -5.64 -2.70 5.78
N GLY A 17 -4.39 -2.72 6.22
CA GLY A 17 -3.97 -3.36 7.47
C GLY A 17 -3.95 -2.37 8.64
N GLY A 18 -3.16 -2.72 9.65
CA GLY A 18 -2.89 -1.84 10.78
C GLY A 18 -1.70 -0.90 10.54
N LEU A 19 -1.34 -0.18 11.60
CA LEU A 19 -0.14 0.65 11.62
C LEU A 19 1.12 -0.21 11.71
N VAL A 20 2.14 0.18 10.95
CA VAL A 20 3.52 -0.30 11.05
C VAL A 20 4.37 0.90 11.42
N GLY A 21 4.67 1.04 12.72
CA GLY A 21 5.18 2.30 13.25
C GLY A 21 4.13 3.39 13.12
N GLU A 22 4.48 4.47 12.41
CA GLU A 22 3.58 5.61 12.15
C GLU A 22 2.87 5.54 10.79
N GLU A 23 3.08 4.48 10.01
CA GLU A 23 2.55 4.33 8.65
C GLU A 23 1.40 3.32 8.61
N LEU A 24 0.32 3.64 7.91
CA LEU A 24 -0.74 2.66 7.63
C LEU A 24 -0.27 1.70 6.55
N ALA A 25 -0.22 0.39 6.84
CA ALA A 25 0.17 -0.61 5.86
C ALA A 25 -1.00 -0.90 4.90
N VAL A 26 -0.76 -0.75 3.61
CA VAL A 26 -1.76 -1.01 2.56
C VAL A 26 -1.20 -2.03 1.59
N ALA A 27 -1.83 -3.19 1.52
CA ALA A 27 -1.52 -4.22 0.54
C ALA A 27 -2.29 -3.94 -0.76
N ILE A 28 -1.58 -3.93 -1.88
CA ILE A 28 -2.12 -3.62 -3.22
C ILE A 28 -1.78 -4.78 -4.15
N THR A 29 -2.75 -5.22 -4.95
CA THR A 29 -2.55 -6.30 -5.93
C THR A 29 -1.64 -5.88 -7.10
N ALA A 30 -1.71 -4.61 -7.50
CA ALA A 30 -0.86 -4.07 -8.54
C ALA A 30 0.63 -4.14 -8.16
N GLN A 31 1.47 -4.28 -9.17
CA GLN A 31 2.93 -4.36 -9.03
C GLN A 31 3.55 -2.97 -8.84
N ALA A 32 4.80 -2.94 -8.37
CA ALA A 32 5.51 -1.68 -8.14
C ALA A 32 5.98 -0.98 -9.44
N HIS A 33 6.10 -1.72 -10.55
CA HIS A 33 6.63 -1.17 -11.80
C HIS A 33 5.80 0.03 -12.29
N ASP A 34 6.48 1.03 -12.84
CA ASP A 34 5.87 2.25 -13.40
C ASP A 34 4.92 2.99 -12.43
N GLY A 35 5.10 2.78 -11.13
CA GLY A 35 4.25 3.31 -10.06
C GLY A 35 2.83 2.76 -10.06
N ALA A 36 2.57 1.61 -10.68
CA ALA A 36 1.22 1.05 -10.80
C ALA A 36 0.55 0.84 -9.43
N ALA A 37 1.29 0.35 -8.42
CA ALA A 37 0.78 0.21 -7.05
C ALA A 37 0.42 1.54 -6.36
N ASN A 38 0.99 2.67 -6.79
CA ASN A 38 0.67 3.99 -6.22
C ASN A 38 -0.51 4.66 -6.95
N LYS A 39 -0.84 4.20 -8.17
CA LYS A 39 -1.96 4.71 -8.97
C LYS A 39 -3.26 3.95 -8.70
N ALA A 40 -3.15 2.68 -8.31
CA ALA A 40 -4.25 1.81 -7.89
C ALA A 40 -4.81 2.24 -6.53
#